data_AF-A0A0C6FXX7-F1
#
_entry.id   AF-A0A0C6FXX7-F1
#
_cell.length_a   1.000
_cell.length_b   1.000
_cell.length_c   1.000
_cell.angle_alpha   90.00
_cell.angle_beta   90.00
_cell.angle_gamma   90.00
#
_symmetry.space_group_name_H-M   'P 1'
#
loop_
_entity.id
_entity.type
_entity.pdbx_description
1 polymer ?
#
loop_
_entity_poly.entity_id
_entity_poly.type
_entity_poly.pdbx_seq_one_letter_code
_entity_poly.pdbx_strand_id
1 'polypeptide(L)'
;MLFQPPVFETIFRTPVEHRLVIRGSRSRGAPLDGVRWYHDEFDAAGALVARYETYDETDAAGQARCGWRRYDAAGRLAARHEVAMRWSALVALKQSRRNAEIALQRAGIPSSSAPLSRRVLAA
;
A
#
# COMPACT_ATOMS: atom_id res chain seq x y z
N MET A 1 21.55 4.67 3.01
CA MET A 1 20.52 5.31 2.17
C MET A 1 19.26 5.45 3.01
N LEU A 2 18.73 6.67 3.18
CA LEU A 2 17.43 6.88 3.82
C LEU A 2 16.35 6.29 2.91
N PHE A 3 15.50 5.42 3.46
CA PHE A 3 14.36 4.89 2.74
C PHE A 3 13.43 6.04 2.36
N GLN A 4 13.24 6.29 1.07
CA GLN A 4 12.32 7.31 0.58
C GLN A 4 11.06 6.65 0.02
N PRO A 5 9.90 6.75 0.70
CA PRO A 5 8.64 6.18 0.23
C PRO A 5 8.24 6.76 -1.14
N PRO A 6 7.36 6.07 -1.90
CA PRO A 6 6.72 6.67 -3.07
C PRO A 6 5.91 7.91 -2.67
N VAL A 7 5.67 8.82 -3.62
CA VAL A 7 4.71 9.91 -3.42
C VAL A 7 3.28 9.33 -3.40
N PHE A 8 2.63 9.37 -2.25
CA PHE A 8 1.38 8.64 -2.01
C PHE A 8 0.21 9.17 -2.84
N GLU A 9 0.09 10.49 -2.97
CA GLU A 9 -0.91 11.18 -3.79
C GLU A 9 -0.82 10.74 -5.25
N THR A 10 0.41 10.58 -5.75
CA THR A 10 0.68 10.16 -7.14
C THR A 10 0.25 8.72 -7.38
N ILE A 11 0.53 7.80 -6.45
CA ILE A 11 0.21 6.38 -6.63
C ILE A 11 -1.28 6.08 -6.40
N PHE A 12 -1.97 6.84 -5.56
CA PHE A 12 -3.40 6.68 -5.29
C PHE A 12 -4.30 7.40 -6.29
N ARG A 13 -3.74 8.33 -7.09
CA ARG A 13 -4.49 9.18 -8.02
C ARG A 13 -5.61 9.95 -7.29
N THR A 14 -5.30 10.44 -6.09
CA THR A 14 -6.24 11.20 -5.25
C THR A 14 -6.75 12.43 -6.00
N PRO A 15 -8.07 12.68 -6.06
CA PRO A 15 -8.62 13.91 -6.64
C PRO A 15 -8.02 15.17 -5.98
N VAL A 16 -7.92 16.26 -6.73
CA VAL A 16 -7.28 17.50 -6.24
C VAL A 16 -8.09 18.16 -5.13
N GLU A 17 -9.40 17.94 -5.12
CA GLU A 17 -10.35 18.43 -4.11
C GLU A 17 -10.31 17.59 -2.84
N HIS A 18 -9.66 16.43 -2.88
CA HIS A 18 -9.56 15.51 -1.75
C HIS A 18 -8.25 15.75 -0.98
N ARG A 19 -8.30 15.48 0.32
CA ARG A 19 -7.14 15.56 1.21
C ARG A 19 -6.70 14.18 1.66
N LEU A 20 -5.45 13.83 1.34
CA LEU A 20 -4.79 12.64 1.88
C LEU A 20 -4.05 12.99 3.17
N VAL A 21 -4.31 12.25 4.25
CA VAL A 21 -3.73 12.49 5.58
C VAL A 21 -3.01 11.23 6.04
N ILE A 22 -1.74 11.36 6.45
CA ILE A 22 -0.99 10.27 7.05
C ILE A 22 -1.50 9.96 8.46
N ARG A 23 -1.86 8.70 8.69
CA ARG A 23 -2.30 8.18 9.99
C ARG A 23 -1.16 7.63 10.83
N GLY A 24 -0.09 7.20 10.16
CA GLY A 24 1.12 6.70 10.81
C GLY A 24 1.87 5.72 9.92
N SER A 25 2.96 5.19 10.47
CA SER A 25 3.75 4.14 9.85
C SER A 25 4.09 3.06 10.86
N ARG A 26 4.36 1.85 10.36
CA ARG A 26 4.82 0.71 11.17
C ARG A 26 5.98 0.03 10.48
N SER A 27 7.15 0.10 11.09
CA SER A 27 8.34 -0.63 10.66
C SER A 27 8.46 -1.95 11.42
N ARG A 28 9.07 -2.95 10.79
CA ARG A 28 9.44 -4.23 11.38
C ARG A 28 10.88 -4.57 11.00
N GLY A 29 11.63 -5.11 11.96
CA GLY A 29 12.96 -5.66 11.74
C GLY A 29 12.94 -7.19 11.64
N ALA A 30 14.06 -7.77 11.22
CA ALA A 30 14.22 -9.20 10.95
C ALA A 30 13.58 -10.13 12.02
N PRO A 31 13.02 -11.29 11.61
CA PRO A 31 13.10 -11.91 10.27
C PRO A 31 12.08 -11.34 9.26
N LEU A 32 11.14 -10.52 9.69
CA LEU A 32 10.18 -9.81 8.83
C LEU A 32 10.62 -8.36 8.66
N ASP A 33 11.36 -8.08 7.59
CA ASP A 33 11.80 -6.70 7.30
C ASP A 33 10.74 -5.94 6.52
N GLY A 34 10.50 -4.68 6.87
CA GLY A 34 9.68 -3.81 6.04
C GLY A 34 8.96 -2.72 6.79
N VAL A 35 8.25 -1.92 6.02
CA VAL A 35 7.54 -0.75 6.51
C VAL A 35 6.17 -0.66 5.85
N ARG A 36 5.19 -0.22 6.65
CA ARG A 36 3.83 0.09 6.19
C ARG A 36 3.48 1.52 6.53
N TRP A 37 2.70 2.17 5.66
CA TRP A 37 2.11 3.49 5.89
C TRP A 37 0.61 3.41 5.76
N TYR A 38 -0.07 4.19 6.60
CA TYR A 38 -1.53 4.25 6.66
C TYR A 38 -1.96 5.67 6.32
N HIS A 39 -2.96 5.81 5.44
CA HIS A 39 -3.51 7.11 5.06
C HIS A 39 -5.03 7.08 5.10
N ASP A 40 -5.63 8.21 5.45
CA ASP A 40 -7.05 8.49 5.28
C ASP A 40 -7.22 9.51 4.15
N GLU A 41 -8.21 9.31 3.29
CA GLU A 41 -8.61 10.26 2.25
C GLU A 41 -9.96 10.86 2.61
N PHE A 42 -10.02 12.20 2.60
CA PHE A 42 -11.22 12.96 2.88
C PHE A 42 -11.64 13.73 1.62
N ASP A 43 -12.94 13.81 1.36
CA ASP A 43 -13.47 14.67 0.31
C ASP A 43 -13.44 16.16 0.70
N ALA A 44 -13.90 17.03 -0.20
CA ALA A 44 -13.94 18.48 0.02
C ALA A 44 -14.85 18.89 1.20
N ALA A 45 -15.82 18.05 1.57
CA ALA A 45 -16.68 18.27 2.73
C ALA A 45 -16.06 17.77 4.05
N GLY A 46 -14.88 17.13 3.99
CA GLY A 46 -14.20 16.55 5.14
C GLY A 46 -14.73 15.16 5.53
N ALA A 47 -15.55 14.53 4.70
CA ALA A 47 -16.01 13.17 4.94
C ALA A 47 -14.94 12.15 4.52
N LEU A 48 -14.75 11.11 5.34
CA LEU A 48 -13.81 10.04 5.02
C LEU A 48 -14.36 9.20 3.86
N VAL A 49 -13.64 9.14 2.75
CA VAL A 49 -14.03 8.40 1.54
C VAL A 49 -13.22 7.12 1.33
N ALA A 50 -11.99 7.08 1.83
CA ALA A 50 -11.12 5.92 1.68
C ALA A 50 -10.04 5.84 2.76
N ARG A 51 -9.51 4.64 2.93
CA ARG A 51 -8.27 4.40 3.69
C ARG A 51 -7.27 3.65 2.82
N TYR A 52 -6.00 3.94 2.99
CA TYR A 52 -4.92 3.30 2.24
C TYR A 52 -3.90 2.67 3.16
N GLU A 53 -3.41 1.51 2.73
CA GLU A 53 -2.21 0.87 3.25
C GLU A 53 -1.18 0.81 2.13
N THR A 54 -0.01 1.40 2.31
CA THR A 54 1.16 1.17 1.45
C THR A 54 2.16 0.31 2.20
N TYR A 55 2.83 -0.61 1.51
CA TYR A 55 3.82 -1.49 2.12
C TYR A 55 5.03 -1.67 1.21
N ASP A 56 6.19 -1.81 1.83
CA ASP A 56 7.44 -2.29 1.23
C ASP A 56 8.08 -3.25 2.23
N GLU A 57 8.01 -4.54 1.95
CA GLU A 57 8.36 -5.58 2.92
C GLU A 57 8.93 -6.84 2.28
N THR A 58 9.64 -7.60 3.10
CA THR A 58 10.06 -8.97 2.85
C THR A 58 9.30 -9.85 3.85
N ASP A 59 8.61 -10.87 3.36
CA ASP A 59 7.86 -11.79 4.22
C ASP A 59 8.77 -12.86 4.88
N ALA A 60 8.16 -13.74 5.69
CA ALA A 60 8.89 -14.77 6.42
C ALA A 60 9.52 -15.83 5.50
N ALA A 61 9.04 -15.94 4.26
CA ALA A 61 9.59 -16.82 3.23
C ALA A 61 10.67 -16.11 2.38
N GLY A 62 11.08 -14.89 2.77
CA GLY A 62 12.06 -14.09 2.03
C GLY A 62 11.50 -13.43 0.77
N GLN A 63 10.19 -13.47 0.54
CA GLN A 63 9.58 -12.89 -0.65
C GLN A 63 9.41 -11.38 -0.47
N ALA A 64 10.01 -10.64 -1.39
CA ALA A 64 9.93 -9.19 -1.44
C ALA A 64 8.63 -8.74 -2.14
N ARG A 65 7.96 -7.75 -1.56
CA ARG A 65 6.80 -7.10 -2.17
C ARG A 65 6.70 -5.64 -1.80
N CYS A 66 6.21 -4.85 -2.74
CA CYS A 66 5.74 -3.50 -2.48
C CYS A 66 4.41 -3.25 -3.19
N GLY A 67 3.62 -2.34 -2.65
CA GLY A 67 2.30 -2.07 -3.20
C GLY A 67 1.41 -1.31 -2.24
N TRP A 68 0.12 -1.28 -2.58
CA TRP A 68 -0.89 -0.64 -1.76
C TRP A 68 -2.24 -1.37 -1.81
N ARG A 69 -3.07 -1.06 -0.82
CA ARG A 69 -4.48 -1.45 -0.71
C ARG A 69 -5.29 -0.21 -0.42
N ARG A 70 -6.44 -0.10 -1.08
CA ARG A 70 -7.46 0.91 -0.83
C ARG A 70 -8.67 0.24 -0.22
N TYR A 71 -9.13 0.79 0.88
CA TYR A 71 -10.36 0.41 1.55
C TYR A 71 -11.38 1.55 1.42
N ASP A 72 -12.66 1.21 1.33
CA ASP A 72 -13.72 2.21 1.41
C ASP A 72 -13.89 2.76 2.84
N ALA A 73 -14.80 3.72 3.01
CA ALA A 73 -15.11 4.31 4.32
C ALA A 73 -15.56 3.27 5.37
N ALA A 74 -16.17 2.17 4.95
CA ALA A 74 -16.60 1.06 5.80
C ALA A 74 -15.45 0.07 6.11
N GLY A 75 -14.26 0.26 5.54
CA GLY A 75 -13.10 -0.60 5.74
C GLY A 75 -13.07 -1.84 4.83
N ARG A 76 -13.91 -1.90 3.79
CA ARG A 76 -13.92 -3.00 2.82
C ARG A 76 -12.87 -2.75 1.74
N LEU A 77 -12.13 -3.79 1.34
CA LEU A 77 -11.11 -3.68 0.29
C LEU A 77 -11.78 -3.32 -1.05
N ALA A 78 -11.45 -2.15 -1.57
CA ALA A 78 -11.99 -1.61 -2.82
C ALA A 78 -11.04 -1.82 -4.01
N ALA A 79 -9.72 -1.72 -3.78
CA ALA A 79 -8.70 -1.91 -4.81
C ALA A 79 -7.35 -2.30 -4.20
N ARG A 80 -6.48 -2.91 -4.99
CA ARG A 80 -5.09 -3.15 -4.61
C ARG A 80 -4.18 -3.17 -5.82
N HIS A 81 -2.90 -2.90 -5.57
CA HIS A 81 -1.84 -3.16 -6.53
C HIS A 81 -0.60 -3.66 -5.79
N GLU A 82 0.03 -4.70 -6.31
CA GLU A 82 1.22 -5.31 -5.70
C GLU A 82 2.22 -5.68 -6.80
N VAL A 83 3.50 -5.48 -6.50
CA VAL A 83 4.62 -5.90 -7.33
C VAL A 83 5.52 -6.79 -6.47
N ALA A 84 5.92 -7.93 -7.04
CA ALA A 84 6.77 -8.95 -6.39
C ALA A 84 8.26 -8.54 -6.32
N MET A 85 8.54 -7.34 -5.81
CA MET A 85 9.87 -6.85 -5.50
C MET A 85 9.79 -5.69 -4.50
N ARG A 86 10.91 -5.36 -3.84
CA ARG A 86 11.02 -4.16 -2.99
C ARG A 86 10.89 -2.90 -3.83
N TRP A 87 10.44 -1.81 -3.20
CA TRP A 87 10.36 -0.48 -3.82
C TRP A 87 11.69 -0.06 -4.47
N SER A 88 12.82 -0.27 -3.78
CA SER A 88 14.16 0.04 -4.30
C SER A 88 14.49 -0.74 -5.58
N ALA A 89 14.13 -2.02 -5.65
CA ALA A 89 14.31 -2.85 -6.83
C ALA A 89 13.40 -2.40 -7.99
N LEU A 90 12.17 -1.99 -7.70
CA LEU A 90 11.26 -1.42 -8.70
C LEU A 90 11.80 -0.11 -9.28
N VAL A 91 12.35 0.77 -8.44
CA VAL A 91 12.99 2.02 -8.88
C VAL A 91 14.18 1.73 -9.80
N ALA A 92 15.03 0.76 -9.44
CA ALA A 92 16.16 0.36 -10.27
C ALA A 92 15.68 -0.20 -11.62
N LEU A 93 14.69 -1.09 -11.62
CA LEU A 93 14.13 -1.68 -12.84
C LEU A 93 13.50 -0.63 -13.77
N LYS A 94 12.79 0.35 -13.21
CA LYS A 94 12.11 1.41 -13.97
C LYS A 94 13.00 2.60 -14.29
N GLN A 95 14.27 2.56 -13.87
CA GLN A 95 15.32 3.56 -14.11
C GLN A 95 15.00 4.96 -13.57
N SER A 96 13.86 5.15 -12.89
CA SER A 96 13.49 6.39 -12.21
C SER A 96 12.39 6.14 -11.17
N ARG A 97 12.34 7.01 -10.14
CA ARG A 97 11.27 6.99 -9.13
C ARG A 97 9.90 7.23 -9.75
N ARG A 98 9.80 8.22 -10.65
CA ARG A 98 8.54 8.56 -11.33
C ARG A 98 7.97 7.39 -12.13
N ASN A 99 8.81 6.65 -12.86
CA ASN A 99 8.34 5.47 -13.60
C ASN A 99 7.93 4.32 -12.68
N ALA A 100 8.57 4.18 -11.52
CA ALA A 100 8.16 3.22 -10.49
C ALA A 100 6.82 3.61 -9.85
N GLU A 101 6.57 4.91 -9.60
CA GLU A 101 5.25 5.40 -9.16
C GLU A 101 4.17 5.12 -10.20
N ILE A 102 4.43 5.40 -11.48
CA ILE A 102 3.51 5.08 -12.59
C ILE A 102 3.21 3.57 -12.63
N ALA A 103 4.22 2.73 -12.37
CA ALA A 103 4.00 1.28 -12.30
C ALA A 103 3.04 0.92 -11.16
N LEU A 104 3.13 1.60 -10.01
CA LEU A 104 2.25 1.41 -8.86
C LEU A 104 0.85 2.01 -9.03
N GLN A 105 0.60 2.90 -9.99
CA GLN A 105 -0.71 3.53 -10.20
C GLN A 105 -1.80 2.57 -10.71
N ARG A 106 -1.45 1.37 -11.20
CA ARG A 106 -2.41 0.45 -11.82
C ARG A 106 -3.31 -0.20 -10.77
N ALA A 107 -4.50 0.31 -10.55
CA ALA A 107 -5.49 -0.37 -9.71
C ALA A 107 -5.93 -1.69 -10.37
N GLY A 108 -5.66 -2.82 -9.72
CA GLY A 108 -6.39 -4.05 -9.99
C GLY A 108 -7.73 -4.00 -9.26
N ILE A 109 -8.82 -4.34 -9.93
CA ILE A 109 -10.08 -4.70 -9.26
C ILE A 109 -9.75 -5.90 -8.37
N PRO A 110 -10.18 -5.96 -7.09
CA PRO A 110 -9.95 -7.12 -6.27
C PRO A 110 -10.64 -8.32 -6.93
N SER A 111 -9.85 -9.20 -7.55
CA SER A 111 -10.30 -10.57 -7.74
C SER A 111 -10.57 -11.12 -6.35
N SER A 112 -11.79 -11.60 -6.14
CA SER A 112 -12.24 -12.23 -4.90
C SER A 112 -11.34 -13.43 -4.60
N SER A 113 -10.19 -13.18 -3.95
CA SER A 113 -9.40 -14.21 -3.31
C SER A 113 -9.88 -14.23 -1.88
N ALA A 114 -10.66 -15.26 -1.58
CA ALA A 114 -11.29 -15.54 -0.30
C ALA A 114 -10.35 -15.29 0.90
N PRO A 115 -10.88 -14.90 2.06
CA PRO A 115 -10.08 -14.77 3.27
C PRO A 115 -9.47 -16.13 3.65
N LEU A 116 -8.14 -16.17 3.76
CA LEU A 116 -7.44 -17.25 4.42
C LEU A 116 -7.99 -17.37 5.85
N SER A 117 -8.57 -18.54 6.11
CA SER A 117 -9.26 -18.90 7.34
C SER A 117 -8.44 -18.53 8.58
N ARG A 118 -9.04 -17.73 9.45
CA ARG A 118 -8.63 -17.62 10.85
C ARG A 118 -8.86 -19.01 11.49
N ARG A 119 -7.81 -19.82 11.61
CA ARG A 119 -7.84 -20.99 12.49
C ARG A 119 -7.98 -20.49 13.92
N VAL A 120 -9.19 -20.57 14.45
CA VAL A 120 -9.45 -20.59 15.89
C VAL A 120 -8.93 -21.94 16.38
N LEU A 121 -7.83 -21.93 17.15
CA LEU A 121 -7.48 -23.03 18.03
C LEU A 121 -8.19 -22.77 19.36
N ALA A 122 -9.23 -23.55 19.62
CA ALA A 122 -9.86 -23.69 20.93
C ALA A 122 -10.10 -25.18 21.17
N ALA A 123 -9.26 -25.76 22.01
CA ALA A 123 -9.53 -26.80 23.00
C ALA A 123 -8.20 -27.13 23.70
#